data_AF-A0A3L7QE96-F1
#
_entry.id   AF-A0A3L7QE96-F1
#
_cell.length_a   1.000
_cell.length_b   1.000
_cell.length_c   1.000
_cell.angle_alpha   90.00
_cell.angle_beta   90.00
_cell.angle_gamma   90.00
#
_symmetry.space_group_name_H-M   'P 1'
#
loop_
_entity.id
_entity.type
_entity.pdbx_description
1 polymer ?
#
loop_
_entity_poly.entity_id
_entity_poly.type
_entity_poly.pdbx_seq_one_letter_code
_entity_poly.pdbx_strand_id
1 'polypeptide(L)'
;MAINRILLSLVTLILPLVIANSSNAQNWPQFRGPGGNAFSADTNIPAIWDDSKNMLWKCDLLGKGASSPIVWKNNIFVTCFTNSASGIERSLVCIDKNSGKVLWKSSVKSDAQDDPYSGYLTQHGYA
;
A
#
# COMPACT_ATOMS: atom_id res chain seq x y z
N MET A 1 -13.28 27.08 54.61
CA MET A 1 -13.73 26.81 53.22
C MET A 1 -12.53 26.95 52.26
N ALA A 2 -11.55 26.04 52.31
CA ALA A 2 -10.32 26.14 51.50
C ALA A 2 -9.68 24.77 51.16
N ILE A 3 -10.41 23.66 51.33
CA ILE A 3 -9.88 22.30 51.16
C ILE A 3 -10.25 21.69 49.79
N ASN A 4 -11.29 22.20 49.10
CA ASN A 4 -11.79 21.64 47.83
C ASN A 4 -11.08 22.13 46.56
N ARG A 5 -10.11 23.06 46.63
CA ARG A 5 -9.42 23.59 45.44
C ARG A 5 -8.12 22.85 45.09
N ILE A 6 -7.50 22.19 46.08
CA ILE A 6 -6.23 21.49 45.90
C ILE A 6 -6.46 20.10 45.28
N LEU A 7 -7.58 19.44 45.62
CA LEU A 7 -7.97 18.15 45.03
C LEU A 7 -8.35 18.26 43.55
N LEU A 8 -8.95 19.36 43.10
CA LEU A 8 -9.23 19.59 41.66
C LEU A 8 -7.95 19.88 40.85
N SER A 9 -6.91 20.44 41.49
CA SER A 9 -5.65 20.79 40.82
C SER A 9 -4.70 19.60 40.66
N LEU A 10 -4.91 18.52 41.43
CA LEU A 10 -4.13 17.28 41.31
C LEU A 10 -4.73 16.30 40.27
N VAL A 11 -6.04 16.38 40.00
CA VAL A 11 -6.69 15.56 38.96
C VAL A 11 -6.42 16.10 37.55
N THR A 12 -6.07 17.37 37.41
CA THR A 12 -5.71 18.00 36.12
C THR A 12 -4.25 17.78 35.70
N LEU A 13 -3.40 17.22 36.57
CA LEU A 13 -1.96 17.02 36.30
C LEU A 13 -1.59 15.56 35.96
N ILE A 14 -2.57 14.73 35.60
CA ILE A 14 -2.34 13.35 35.17
C ILE A 14 -3.21 13.04 33.96
N LEU A 15 -3.25 13.94 32.97
CA LEU A 15 -3.53 13.50 31.60
C LEU A 15 -2.21 12.86 31.14
N PRO A 16 -2.08 11.51 31.13
CA PRO A 16 -0.88 10.93 30.58
C PRO A 16 -0.91 11.34 29.12
N LEU A 17 0.10 12.10 28.72
CA LEU A 17 0.41 12.33 27.33
C LEU A 17 0.76 10.96 26.75
N VAL A 18 -0.26 10.21 26.34
CA VAL A 18 -0.12 9.03 25.50
C VAL A 18 0.33 9.60 24.15
N ILE A 19 1.63 9.87 24.06
CA ILE A 19 2.30 10.01 22.79
C ILE A 19 2.22 8.62 22.18
N ALA A 20 1.13 8.37 21.45
CA ALA A 20 1.08 7.27 20.52
C ALA A 20 2.25 7.52 19.57
N ASN A 21 3.35 6.79 19.76
CA ASN A 21 4.42 6.71 18.80
C ASN A 21 3.82 6.07 17.56
N SER A 22 3.19 6.88 16.71
CA SER A 22 2.85 6.47 15.36
C SER A 22 4.19 6.27 14.66
N SER A 23 4.70 5.03 14.70
CA SER A 23 5.78 4.64 13.82
C SER A 23 5.27 4.90 12.41
N ASN A 24 5.76 5.99 11.81
CA ASN A 24 5.45 6.27 10.42
C ASN A 24 6.32 5.31 9.63
N ALA A 25 5.71 4.22 9.16
CA ALA A 25 6.36 3.34 8.21
C ALA A 25 6.92 4.19 7.06
N GLN A 26 8.18 3.92 6.69
CA GLN A 26 8.85 4.63 5.61
C GLN A 26 8.07 4.43 4.30
N ASN A 27 7.97 5.47 3.49
CA ASN A 27 7.37 5.34 2.16
C ASN A 27 8.23 4.44 1.27
N TRP A 28 7.61 3.78 0.29
CA TRP A 28 8.25 2.99 -0.75
C TRP A 28 7.95 3.62 -2.13
N PRO A 29 8.67 4.70 -2.52
CA PRO A 29 8.21 5.57 -3.61
C PRO A 29 8.46 5.05 -5.03
N GLN A 30 9.24 3.97 -5.20
CA GLN A 30 9.69 3.52 -6.52
C GLN A 30 10.03 2.02 -6.53
N PHE A 31 10.32 1.48 -7.72
CA PHE A 31 10.86 0.14 -7.88
C PHE A 31 12.11 -0.03 -7.01
N ARG A 32 12.19 -1.13 -6.27
CA ARG A 32 13.25 -1.41 -5.29
C ARG A 32 13.34 -0.41 -4.13
N GLY A 33 12.33 0.42 -3.93
CA GLY A 33 12.14 1.19 -2.71
C GLY A 33 13.03 2.43 -2.58
N PRO A 34 13.10 2.98 -1.36
CA PRO A 34 13.93 4.14 -1.05
C PRO A 34 15.38 3.89 -1.43
N GLY A 35 15.95 4.76 -2.28
CA GLY A 35 17.32 4.58 -2.77
C GLY A 35 17.51 3.49 -3.84
N GLY A 36 16.45 2.75 -4.22
CA GLY A 36 16.45 1.85 -5.39
C GLY A 36 17.29 0.58 -5.22
N ASN A 37 17.62 0.21 -3.98
CA ASN A 37 18.53 -0.89 -3.66
C ASN A 37 17.80 -2.18 -3.23
N ALA A 38 16.47 -2.17 -3.12
CA ALA A 38 15.62 -3.27 -2.65
C ALA A 38 15.88 -3.66 -1.20
N PHE A 39 16.13 -2.66 -0.35
CA PHE A 39 16.44 -2.85 1.07
C PHE A 39 15.36 -2.24 1.97
N SER A 40 14.99 -2.95 3.03
CA SER A 40 14.24 -2.42 4.18
C SER A 40 15.05 -2.64 5.46
N ALA A 41 15.03 -1.66 6.36
CA ALA A 41 15.60 -1.78 7.70
C ALA A 41 14.62 -2.42 8.71
N ASP A 42 13.39 -2.74 8.29
CA ASP A 42 12.37 -3.30 9.16
C ASP A 42 12.81 -4.67 9.69
N THR A 43 12.59 -4.87 10.99
CA THR A 43 12.88 -6.12 11.70
C THR A 43 11.58 -6.82 12.09
N ASN A 44 11.65 -8.11 12.47
CA ASN A 44 10.50 -8.92 12.89
C ASN A 44 9.41 -9.09 11.81
N ILE A 45 9.83 -9.13 10.54
CA ILE A 45 8.91 -9.41 9.43
C ILE A 45 8.45 -10.87 9.51
N PRO A 46 7.14 -11.15 9.45
CA PRO A 46 6.65 -12.52 9.42
C PRO A 46 7.22 -13.29 8.22
N ALA A 47 7.71 -14.51 8.45
CA ALA A 47 8.23 -15.38 7.39
C ALA A 47 7.20 -16.36 6.84
N ILE A 48 6.04 -16.50 7.50
CA ILE A 48 4.98 -17.44 7.14
C ILE A 48 3.72 -16.65 6.84
N TRP A 49 3.12 -16.90 5.68
CA TRP A 49 1.91 -16.23 5.21
C TRP A 49 0.96 -17.25 4.59
N ASP A 50 -0.31 -17.15 4.95
CA ASP A 50 -1.42 -17.85 4.30
C ASP A 50 -2.71 -17.02 4.49
N ASP A 51 -3.82 -17.47 3.90
CA ASP A 51 -5.10 -16.75 3.98
C ASP A 51 -5.64 -16.60 5.42
N SER A 52 -5.11 -17.36 6.39
CA SER A 52 -5.48 -17.33 7.82
C SER A 52 -4.40 -16.74 8.74
N LYS A 53 -3.15 -16.60 8.27
CA LYS A 53 -2.00 -16.22 9.09
C LYS A 53 -1.22 -15.08 8.49
N ASN A 54 -1.05 -14.02 9.28
CA ASN A 54 -0.31 -12.79 8.96
C ASN A 54 -0.85 -11.98 7.77
N MET A 55 -1.78 -12.50 6.96
CA MET A 55 -2.48 -11.77 5.91
C MET A 55 -3.46 -10.74 6.52
N LEU A 56 -3.21 -9.45 6.31
CA LEU A 56 -4.10 -8.37 6.79
C LEU A 56 -5.34 -8.22 5.90
N TRP A 57 -5.15 -8.27 4.58
CA TRP A 57 -6.21 -8.17 3.59
C TRP A 57 -5.70 -8.65 2.23
N LYS A 58 -6.65 -9.00 1.36
CA LYS A 58 -6.42 -9.29 -0.05
C LYS A 58 -7.51 -8.60 -0.85
N CYS A 59 -7.17 -8.07 -2.01
CA CYS A 59 -8.13 -7.44 -2.92
C CYS A 59 -7.87 -7.92 -4.35
N ASP A 60 -8.95 -8.06 -5.13
CA ASP A 60 -8.82 -8.30 -6.56
C ASP A 60 -8.37 -7.03 -7.26
N LEU A 61 -7.42 -7.19 -8.18
CA LEU A 61 -6.99 -6.09 -9.05
C LEU A 61 -8.00 -5.92 -10.19
N LEU A 62 -8.23 -4.67 -10.62
CA LEU A 62 -9.20 -4.32 -11.67
C LEU A 62 -8.76 -4.67 -13.09
N GLY A 63 -7.87 -5.67 -13.23
CA GLY A 63 -7.23 -6.07 -14.47
C GLY A 63 -5.95 -6.88 -14.20
N LYS A 64 -5.23 -7.22 -15.26
CA LYS A 64 -3.91 -7.84 -15.15
C LYS A 64 -2.89 -6.76 -14.76
N GLY A 65 -1.86 -7.10 -13.98
CA GLY A 65 -0.84 -6.15 -13.55
C GLY A 65 0.51 -6.84 -13.40
N ALA A 66 1.58 -6.10 -13.67
CA ALA A 66 2.96 -6.58 -13.56
C ALA A 66 3.90 -5.54 -12.93
N SER A 67 3.36 -4.46 -12.36
CA SER A 67 4.17 -3.45 -11.66
C SER A 67 4.40 -3.82 -10.21
N SER A 68 5.53 -3.40 -9.65
CA SER A 68 5.71 -3.36 -8.21
C SER A 68 4.85 -2.25 -7.56
N PRO A 69 4.36 -2.43 -6.32
CA PRO A 69 3.58 -1.41 -5.63
C PRO A 69 4.45 -0.23 -5.19
N ILE A 70 3.88 0.97 -5.26
CA ILE A 70 4.39 2.17 -4.59
C ILE A 70 3.56 2.39 -3.33
N VAL A 71 4.21 2.58 -2.18
CA VAL A 71 3.54 2.88 -0.91
C VAL A 71 3.87 4.29 -0.49
N TRP A 72 2.86 5.14 -0.34
CA TRP A 72 3.04 6.51 0.16
C TRP A 72 1.99 6.84 1.20
N LYS A 73 2.43 6.98 2.46
CA LYS A 73 1.57 7.13 3.64
C LYS A 73 0.55 5.99 3.73
N ASN A 74 -0.74 6.29 3.55
CA ASN A 74 -1.84 5.33 3.62
C ASN A 74 -2.30 4.82 2.25
N ASN A 75 -1.60 5.19 1.18
CA ASN A 75 -1.98 4.81 -0.17
C ASN A 75 -0.98 3.82 -0.76
N ILE A 76 -1.50 2.81 -1.43
CA ILE A 76 -0.77 1.90 -2.29
C ILE A 76 -1.17 2.21 -3.73
N PHE A 77 -0.18 2.37 -4.60
CA PHE A 77 -0.38 2.60 -6.02
C PHE A 77 0.17 1.43 -6.82
N VAL A 78 -0.64 0.91 -7.74
CA VAL A 78 -0.26 -0.14 -8.68
C VAL A 78 -0.82 0.19 -10.05
N THR A 79 -0.17 -0.34 -11.09
CA THR A 79 -0.71 -0.27 -12.45
C THR A 79 -1.35 -1.58 -12.84
N CYS A 80 -2.44 -1.50 -13.59
CA CYS A 80 -3.08 -2.64 -14.21
C CYS A 80 -3.56 -2.30 -15.61
N PHE A 81 -3.91 -3.32 -16.38
CA PHE A 81 -4.44 -3.16 -17.72
C PHE A 81 -5.57 -4.15 -17.99
N THR A 82 -6.45 -3.77 -18.90
CA THR A 82 -7.49 -4.64 -19.46
C THR A 82 -7.36 -4.66 -20.97
N ASN A 83 -7.69 -5.81 -21.56
CA ASN A 83 -7.80 -5.99 -23.01
C ASN A 83 -9.12 -6.71 -23.25
N SER A 84 -10.08 -6.01 -23.85
CA SER A 84 -11.42 -6.52 -24.11
C SER A 84 -11.97 -5.98 -25.43
N ALA A 85 -13.17 -6.40 -25.81
CA ALA A 85 -13.85 -5.91 -27.02
C ALA A 85 -14.06 -4.38 -27.03
N SER A 86 -14.02 -3.72 -25.87
CA SER A 86 -14.08 -2.25 -25.77
C SER A 86 -12.73 -1.53 -25.96
N GLY A 87 -11.67 -2.27 -26.27
CA GLY A 87 -10.31 -1.77 -26.44
C GLY A 87 -9.40 -2.07 -25.26
N ILE A 88 -8.16 -1.57 -25.35
CA ILE A 88 -7.15 -1.71 -24.30
C ILE A 88 -7.18 -0.49 -23.39
N GLU A 89 -7.12 -0.71 -22.09
CA GLU A 89 -7.07 0.34 -21.07
C GLU A 89 -5.89 0.09 -20.13
N ARG A 90 -5.10 1.12 -19.85
CA ARG A 90 -4.08 1.12 -18.81
C ARG A 90 -4.55 1.99 -17.66
N SER A 91 -4.43 1.48 -16.44
CA SER A 91 -4.99 2.10 -15.25
C SER A 91 -3.93 2.24 -14.16
N LEU A 92 -3.94 3.40 -13.50
CA LEU A 92 -3.33 3.60 -12.18
C LEU A 92 -4.43 3.42 -11.13
N VAL A 93 -4.19 2.51 -10.18
CA VAL A 93 -5.12 2.20 -9.09
C VAL A 93 -4.52 2.68 -7.78
N CYS A 94 -5.31 3.41 -7.00
CA CYS A 94 -4.99 3.76 -5.62
C CYS A 94 -5.81 2.91 -4.66
N ILE A 95 -5.13 2.27 -3.72
CA ILE A 95 -5.70 1.35 -2.74
C ILE A 95 -5.37 1.88 -1.34
N ASP A 96 -6.34 1.83 -0.44
CA ASP A 96 -6.10 2.12 0.97
C ASP A 96 -5.25 1.01 1.61
N LYS A 97 -4.09 1.39 2.17
CA LYS A 97 -3.11 0.46 2.74
C LYS A 97 -3.65 -0.36 3.91
N ASN A 98 -4.64 0.17 4.64
CA ASN A 98 -5.11 -0.44 5.88
C ASN A 98 -6.26 -1.43 5.64
N SER A 99 -7.09 -1.18 4.63
CA SER A 99 -8.29 -1.97 4.33
C SER A 99 -8.22 -2.76 3.03
N GLY A 100 -7.28 -2.47 2.14
CA GLY A 100 -7.24 -3.04 0.79
C GLY A 100 -8.33 -2.52 -0.15
N LYS A 101 -9.12 -1.52 0.28
CA LYS A 101 -10.19 -0.95 -0.54
C LYS A 101 -9.61 -0.06 -1.65
N VAL A 102 -10.07 -0.25 -2.88
CA VAL A 102 -9.79 0.68 -3.98
C VAL A 102 -10.43 2.04 -3.65
N LEU A 103 -9.60 3.08 -3.59
CA LEU A 103 -10.02 4.46 -3.35
C LEU A 103 -10.41 5.15 -4.65
N TRP A 104 -9.59 5.00 -5.69
CA TRP A 104 -9.85 5.55 -7.01
C TRP A 104 -9.03 4.81 -8.09
N LYS A 105 -9.44 5.01 -9.34
CA LYS A 105 -8.74 4.56 -10.54
C LYS A 105 -8.66 5.71 -11.54
N SER A 106 -7.50 5.88 -12.17
CA SER A 106 -7.32 6.76 -13.32
C SER A 106 -6.88 5.94 -14.52
N SER A 107 -7.52 6.13 -15.66
CA SER A 107 -7.38 5.27 -16.83
C SER A 107 -7.03 6.06 -18.08
N VAL A 108 -6.20 5.45 -18.93
CA VAL A 108 -5.94 5.90 -20.31
C VAL A 108 -6.26 4.77 -21.28
N LYS A 109 -6.98 5.10 -22.34
CA LYS A 109 -7.20 4.17 -23.46
C LYS A 109 -5.94 4.06 -24.29
N SER A 110 -5.71 2.88 -24.85
CA SER A 110 -4.60 2.60 -25.75
C SER A 110 -5.14 1.91 -26.98
N ASP A 111 -4.74 2.41 -28.14
CA ASP A 111 -5.03 1.80 -29.43
C ASP A 111 -3.88 0.89 -29.88
N ALA A 112 -2.79 0.87 -29.12
CA ALA A 112 -1.64 0.00 -29.37
C ALA A 112 -2.06 -1.46 -29.24
N GLN A 113 -1.71 -2.27 -30.23
CA GLN A 113 -1.88 -3.73 -30.16
C GLN A 113 -1.00 -4.28 -29.03
N ASP A 114 -1.56 -5.17 -28.22
CA ASP A 114 -0.77 -5.93 -27.25
C ASP A 114 0.12 -6.92 -28.01
N ASP A 115 1.41 -6.98 -27.66
CA ASP A 115 2.27 -8.04 -28.15
C ASP A 115 1.73 -9.39 -27.66
N PRO A 116 1.68 -10.41 -28.54
CA PRO A 116 1.26 -11.74 -28.12
C PRO A 116 2.19 -12.25 -27.02
N TYR A 117 1.62 -12.76 -25.93
CA TYR A 117 2.35 -13.33 -24.81
C TYR A 117 3.11 -14.60 -25.26
N SER A 118 4.29 -14.41 -25.84
CA SER A 118 5.10 -15.44 -26.50
C SER A 118 6.57 -15.03 -26.55
N GLY A 119 7.46 -16.00 -26.75
CA GLY A 119 8.89 -15.75 -26.98
C GLY A 119 9.59 -15.06 -25.80
N TYR A 120 10.36 -14.01 -26.10
CA TYR A 120 11.16 -13.27 -25.11
C TYR A 120 10.30 -12.82 -23.92
N LEU A 121 9.07 -12.33 -24.17
CA LEU A 121 8.14 -11.84 -23.14
C LEU A 121 7.76 -12.89 -22.07
N THR A 122 7.72 -14.17 -22.45
CA THR A 122 7.42 -15.27 -21.50
C THR A 122 8.63 -15.71 -20.68
N GLN A 123 9.83 -15.28 -21.07
CA GLN A 123 11.10 -15.65 -20.44
C GLN A 123 11.56 -14.61 -19.42
N HIS A 124 10.93 -13.42 -19.38
CA HIS A 124 11.17 -12.45 -18.32
C HIS A 124 10.49 -12.97 -17.06
N GLY A 125 11.27 -13.55 -16.16
CA GLY A 125 10.83 -13.72 -14.78
C GLY A 125 10.36 -12.37 -14.28
N TYR A 126 9.11 -12.31 -13.85
CA TYR A 126 8.47 -11.14 -13.24
C TYR A 126 9.47 -10.34 -12.41
N ALA A 127 9.70 -9.09 -12.79
CA ALA A 127 10.30 -8.09 -11.91
C ALA A 127 9.20 -7.43 -11.07
#